data_AF-A0A961KEG5-F1
#
_entry.id   AF-A0A961KEG5-F1
#
_cell.length_a   1.000
_cell.length_b   1.000
_cell.length_c   1.000
_cell.angle_alpha   90.00
_cell.angle_beta   90.00
_cell.angle_gamma   90.00
#
_symmetry.space_group_name_H-M   'P 1'
#
loop_
_entity.id
_entity.type
_entity.pdbx_description
1 polymer ?
#
loop_
_entity_poly.entity_id
_entity_poly.type
_entity_poly.pdbx_seq_one_letter_code
_entity_poly.pdbx_strand_id
1 'polypeptide(L)' 'MAEADLTRWMETHVEGFRGPLTLTRLKGGQSNPTWRIESPSGRYVLRQKPVGKVLPSAHQV' A
#
# COMPACT_ATOMS: atom_id res chain seq x y z
N MET A 1 -3.48 9.23 1.71
CA MET A 1 -4.44 8.12 1.51
C MET A 1 -5.11 7.91 2.85
N ALA A 2 -6.43 8.08 2.93
CA ALA A 2 -7.17 7.76 4.15
C ALA A 2 -7.46 6.26 4.20
N GLU A 3 -7.39 5.64 5.39
CA GLU A 3 -7.66 4.21 5.57
C GLU A 3 -9.10 3.83 5.18
N ALA A 4 -10.06 4.72 5.42
CA ALA A 4 -11.46 4.52 5.05
C ALA A 4 -11.68 4.44 3.53
N ASP A 5 -11.06 5.35 2.76
CA ASP A 5 -11.16 5.34 1.30
C ASP A 5 -10.52 4.08 0.69
N LEU A 6 -9.36 3.68 1.22
CA LEU A 6 -8.70 2.45 0.80
C LEU A 6 -9.52 1.21 1.16
N THR A 7 -10.12 1.18 2.36
CA THR A 7 -11.01 0.08 2.79
C THR A 7 -12.14 -0.12 1.79
N ARG A 8 -12.87 0.96 1.49
CA ARG A 8 -13.99 0.91 0.52
C ARG A 8 -13.54 0.46 -0.86
N TRP A 9 -12.38 0.92 -1.31
CA TRP A 9 -11.83 0.48 -2.59
C TRP A 9 -11.51 -1.01 -2.56
N MET A 10 -10.84 -1.52 -1.53
CA MET A 10 -10.50 -2.94 -1.41
C MET A 10 -11.73 -3.83 -1.32
N GLU A 11 -12.78 -3.45 -0.60
CA GLU A 11 -14.06 -4.19 -0.55
C GLU A 11 -14.72 -4.35 -1.92
N THR A 12 -14.49 -3.40 -2.82
CA THR A 12 -15.06 -3.43 -4.17
C THR A 12 -14.18 -4.20 -5.16
N HIS A 13 -12.85 -4.23 -4.95
CA HIS A 13 -11.88 -4.68 -5.97
C HIS A 13 -11.11 -5.95 -5.58
N VAL A 14 -11.13 -6.35 -4.31
CA VAL A 14 -10.40 -7.52 -3.82
C VAL A 14 -11.43 -8.53 -3.31
N GLU A 15 -11.58 -9.63 -4.05
CA GLU A 15 -12.52 -10.69 -3.69
C GLU A 15 -12.21 -11.24 -2.28
N GLY A 16 -13.26 -11.34 -1.46
CA GLY A 16 -13.16 -11.85 -0.09
C GLY A 16 -12.52 -10.87 0.91
N PHE A 17 -12.15 -9.66 0.49
CA PHE A 17 -11.66 -8.64 1.42
C PHE A 17 -12.76 -8.20 2.40
N ARG A 18 -12.37 -8.02 3.67
CA ARG A 18 -13.22 -7.51 4.74
C ARG A 18 -12.46 -6.48 5.55
N GLY A 19 -12.97 -5.26 5.60
CA GLY A 19 -12.46 -4.18 6.43
C GLY A 19 -12.89 -4.26 7.90
N PRO A 20 -12.51 -3.26 8.72
CA PRO A 20 -11.59 -2.17 8.36
C PRO A 20 -10.15 -2.66 8.23
N LEU A 21 -9.35 -1.95 7.44
CA LEU A 21 -7.90 -2.19 7.38
C LEU A 21 -7.12 -1.23 8.28
N THR A 22 -5.91 -1.63 8.63
CA THR A 22 -4.88 -0.76 9.23
C THR A 22 -3.62 -0.77 8.39
N LEU A 23 -2.96 0.38 8.27
CA LEU A 23 -1.73 0.54 7.50
C LEU A 23 -0.49 0.63 8.39
N THR A 24 0.53 -0.18 8.09
CA THR A 24 1.86 -0.05 8.69
C THR A 24 2.90 0.13 7.59
N ARG A 25 3.68 1.22 7.63
CA ARG A 25 4.76 1.43 6.67
C ARG A 25 5.88 0.43 6.91
N LEU A 26 6.30 -0.28 5.86
CA LEU A 26 7.48 -1.15 5.93
C LEU A 26 8.75 -0.29 5.79
N LYS A 27 9.77 -0.57 6.62
CA LYS A 27 11.07 0.10 6.55
C LYS A 27 11.85 -0.45 5.36
N GLY A 28 12.27 0.42 4.44
CA GLY A 28 13.12 0.08 3.29
C GLY A 28 12.59 0.65 1.96
N GLY A 29 13.51 1.03 1.05
CA GLY A 29 13.25 1.44 -0.34
C GLY A 29 12.58 2.81 -0.50
N GLN A 30 13.34 3.83 -0.90
CA GLN A 30 12.77 5.15 -1.26
C GLN A 30 12.01 5.13 -2.60
N SER A 31 12.33 4.17 -3.48
CA SER A 31 11.82 4.16 -4.85
C SER A 31 10.38 3.64 -4.96
N ASN A 32 9.85 2.87 -4.01
CA ASN A 32 8.47 2.40 -3.97
C ASN A 32 7.98 2.24 -2.51
N PRO A 33 7.23 3.21 -1.95
CA PRO A 33 6.67 3.07 -0.62
C PRO A 33 5.85 1.79 -0.51
N THR A 34 6.23 0.93 0.43
CA THR A 34 5.55 -0.35 0.67
C THR A 34 4.90 -0.31 2.05
N TRP A 35 3.64 -0.74 2.09
CA TRP A 35 2.82 -0.78 3.30
C TRP A 35 2.33 -2.22 3.54
N ARG A 36 2.30 -2.63 4.80
CA ARG A 36 1.55 -3.81 5.24
C ARG A 36 0.14 -3.36 5.59
N ILE A 37 -0.83 -4.11 5.09
CA ILE A 37 -2.25 -3.99 5.42
C ILE A 37 -2.60 -5.17 6.32
N GLU A 38 -3.17 -4.89 7.49
CA GLU A 38 -3.81 -5.91 8.34
C GLU A 38 -5.32 -5.68 8.29
N SER A 39 -6.09 -6.75 8.09
CA SER A 39 -7.55 -6.73 8.06
C SER A 39 -8.12 -8.06 8.60
N PRO A 40 -9.42 -8.12 8.97
CA PRO A 40 -10.08 -9.38 9.33
C PRO A 40 -9.98 -10.47 8.24
N SER A 41 -9.89 -10.08 6.96
CA SER A 41 -9.72 -11.02 5.84
C SER A 41 -8.29 -11.50 5.63
N GLY A 42 -7.33 -10.98 6.40
CA GLY A 42 -5.92 -11.37 6.32
C GLY A 42 -4.97 -10.19 6.08
N ARG A 43 -3.75 -10.54 5.67
CA ARG A 43 -2.62 -9.64 5.46
C ARG A 43 -2.39 -9.37 3.99
N TYR A 44 -2.23 -8.10 3.63
CA TYR A 44 -1.93 -7.68 2.28
C TYR A 44 -0.70 -6.78 2.24
N VAL A 45 -0.12 -6.62 1.06
CA VAL A 45 0.99 -5.69 0.80
C VAL A 45 0.54 -4.70 -0.25
N LEU A 46 0.64 -3.41 0.08
CA LEU A 46 0.38 -2.31 -0.83
C LEU A 46 1.70 -1.70 -1.28
N ARG A 47 1.97 -1.74 -2.59
CA ARG A 47 3.08 -1.05 -3.22
C ARG A 47 2.55 0.19 -3.94
N GLN A 48 2.90 1.36 -3.42
CA GLN A 48 2.50 2.62 -4.02
C GLN A 48 3.56 3.08 -5.02
N LYS A 49 3.14 3.68 -6.13
CA LYS A 49 4.07 4.43 -6.99
C LYS A 49 4.65 5.62 -6.20
N PRO A 50 5.95 5.93 -6.34
CA PRO A 50 6.53 7.09 -5.68
C PRO A 50 5.81 8.37 -6.10
N VAL A 51 5.51 9.23 -5.14
CA VAL A 51 4.87 10.53 -5.37
C VAL A 51 5.99 11.53 -5.65
N GLY A 52 6.24 11.82 -6.93
CA GLY A 52 7.30 12.74 -7.35
C GLY A 52 7.71 12.54 -8.81
N LYS A 53 8.44 13.50 -9.38
CA LYS A 53 9.07 13.35 -10.70
C LYS A 53 10.03 12.16 -10.60
N VAL A 54 9.89 11.17 -11.48
CA VAL A 54 10.86 10.08 -11.62
C VAL A 54 12.21 10.72 -11.90
N LEU A 55 13.10 10.76 -10.91
CA LEU A 55 14.46 11.23 -11.14
C LEU A 55 15.12 10.21 -12.10
N PRO A 56 15.83 10.63 -13.16
CA PRO A 56 16.43 9.74 -14.17
C PRO A 56 17.50 8.76 -13.64
N SER A 57 17.69 8.68 -12.32
CA SER A 57 18.78 7.94 -11.70
C SER A 57 18.27 7.14 -10.50
N ALA A 58 17.26 6.30 -10.71
CA ALA A 58 16.88 5.29 -9.72
C ALA A 58 17.65 3.97 -10.00
N HIS A 59 18.97 4.00 -9.82
CA HIS A 59 19.83 2.83 -9.62
C HIS A 59 20.84 3.18 -8.52
N GLN A 60 20.57 2.75 -7.28
CA GLN A 60 21.67 2.42 -6.38
C GLN A 60 21.80 0.90 -6.45
N VAL A 61 22.83 0.47 -7.19
CA VAL A 61 23.42 -0.87 -7.11
C VAL A 61 24.16 -1.03 -5.79
#